data_AF-A0A9D3WD40-F1
#
_entry.id   AF-A0A9D3WD40-F1
#
_cell.length_a   1.000
_cell.length_b   1.000
_cell.length_c   1.000
_cell.angle_alpha   90.00
_cell.angle_beta   90.00
_cell.angle_gamma   90.00
#
_symmetry.space_group_name_H-M   'P 1'
#
loop_
_entity.id
_entity.type
_entity.pdbx_description
1 polymer ?
#
loop_
_entity_poly.entity_id
_entity_poly.type
_entity_poly.pdbx_seq_one_letter_code
_entity_poly.pdbx_strand_id
1 'polypeptide(L)' 'GWLIGFAMKVGISNIFQIEARAIYEGLTLAWKKGFCKVVTESDNALLIDIIGSNYAVDNNLSELRLIYDLCNQD' A
#
# COMPACT_ATOMS: atom_id res chain seq x y z
N GLY A 1 -4.54 4.81 -19.59
CA GLY A 1 -5.23 5.96 -18.97
C GLY A 1 -5.45 5.68 -17.50
N TRP A 2 -5.67 6.71 -16.67
CA TRP A 2 -5.98 6.53 -15.25
C TRP A 2 -7.29 5.76 -15.07
N LEU A 3 -7.28 4.73 -14.21
CA LEU A 3 -8.42 3.82 -14.01
C LEU A 3 -9.39 4.36 -12.96
N ILE A 4 -8.86 4.74 -11.79
CA ILE A 4 -9.63 5.18 -10.63
C ILE A 4 -8.74 6.05 -9.72
N GLY A 5 -9.36 6.95 -8.96
CA GLY A 5 -8.70 7.74 -7.92
C GLY A 5 -9.51 7.73 -6.63
N PHE A 6 -8.87 7.98 -5.50
CA PHE A 6 -9.50 8.10 -4.20
C PHE A 6 -8.89 9.24 -3.40
N ALA A 7 -9.57 9.65 -2.34
CA ALA A 7 -9.08 10.62 -1.37
C ALA A 7 -9.40 10.13 0.05
N MET A 8 -8.50 10.39 0.99
CA MET A 8 -8.63 9.95 2.38
C MET A 8 -8.42 11.14 3.31
N LYS A 9 -9.32 11.31 4.29
CA LYS A 9 -9.09 12.22 5.41
C LYS A 9 -8.25 11.50 6.46
N VAL A 10 -7.13 12.11 6.83
CA VAL A 10 -6.21 11.59 7.85
C VAL A 10 -6.30 12.45 9.10
N GLY A 11 -6.19 11.82 10.27
CA GLY A 11 -6.04 12.52 11.55
C GLY A 11 -4.59 12.89 11.82
N ILE A 12 -4.23 13.06 13.09
CA ILE A 12 -2.84 13.19 13.50
C ILE A 12 -2.17 11.82 13.33
N SER A 13 -1.24 11.72 12.39
CA SER A 13 -0.48 10.49 12.10
C SER A 13 0.86 10.85 11.48
N ASN A 14 1.78 9.90 11.44
CA ASN A 14 3.06 10.11 10.77
C ASN A 14 2.91 9.92 9.24
N ILE A 15 3.78 10.57 8.47
CA ILE A 15 3.72 10.56 7.00
C ILE A 15 3.86 9.13 6.47
N PHE A 16 4.78 8.36 7.04
CA PHE A 16 5.06 6.98 6.65
C PHE A 16 3.82 6.06 6.74
N GLN A 17 3.05 6.17 7.83
CA GLN A 17 1.78 5.47 8.06
C GLN A 17 0.73 5.87 7.03
N ILE A 18 0.63 7.17 6.74
CA ILE A 18 -0.35 7.69 5.80
C ILE A 18 -0.06 7.16 4.39
N GLU A 19 1.20 7.15 3.97
CA GLU A 19 1.60 6.65 2.66
C GLU A 19 1.46 5.13 2.54
N ALA A 20 1.86 4.37 3.58
CA ALA A 20 1.59 2.93 3.63
C ALA A 20 0.09 2.64 3.52
N ARG A 21 -0.74 3.38 4.26
CA ARG A 21 -2.20 3.25 4.17
C ARG A 21 -2.74 3.64 2.80
N ALA A 22 -2.22 4.69 2.18
CA ALA A 22 -2.62 5.10 0.84
C ALA A 22 -2.33 4.00 -0.20
N ILE A 23 -1.16 3.35 -0.12
CA ILE A 23 -0.84 2.20 -0.97
C ILE A 23 -1.84 1.05 -0.73
N TYR A 24 -2.08 0.69 0.53
CA TYR A 24 -3.02 -0.39 0.87
C TYR A 24 -4.44 -0.15 0.34
N GLU A 25 -4.99 1.05 0.57
CA GLU A 25 -6.34 1.42 0.11
C GLU A 25 -6.40 1.48 -1.43
N GLY A 26 -5.36 2.01 -2.08
CA GLY A 26 -5.26 2.06 -3.54
C GLY A 26 -5.21 0.67 -4.18
N LEU A 27 -4.40 -0.24 -3.63
CA LEU A 27 -4.31 -1.63 -4.09
C LEU A 27 -5.65 -2.37 -3.87
N THR A 28 -6.23 -2.25 -2.68
CA THR A 28 -7.54 -2.84 -2.37
C THR A 28 -8.63 -2.35 -3.32
N LEU A 29 -8.61 -1.06 -3.68
CA LEU A 29 -9.55 -0.48 -4.63
C LEU A 29 -9.35 -1.03 -6.05
N ALA A 30 -8.11 -1.15 -6.51
CA ALA A 30 -7.77 -1.73 -7.81
C ALA A 30 -8.25 -3.19 -7.90
N TRP A 31 -7.99 -3.98 -6.86
CA TRP A 31 -8.44 -5.36 -6.73
C TRP A 31 -9.95 -5.52 -6.74
N LYS A 32 -10.69 -4.70 -5.97
CA LYS A 32 -12.17 -4.69 -5.99
C LYS A 32 -12.75 -4.37 -7.37
N LYS A 33 -11.95 -3.78 -8.27
CA LYS A 33 -12.31 -3.48 -9.65
C LYS A 33 -11.82 -4.54 -10.65
N GLY A 34 -11.18 -5.61 -10.18
CA GLY A 34 -10.66 -6.72 -11.00
C GLY A 34 -9.25 -6.50 -11.53
N PHE A 35 -8.56 -5.43 -11.12
CA PHE A 35 -7.17 -5.17 -11.53
C PHE A 35 -6.20 -5.77 -10.51
N CYS A 36 -5.91 -7.06 -10.65
CA CYS A 36 -5.05 -7.76 -9.69
C CYS A 36 -3.55 -7.62 -9.97
N LYS A 37 -3.16 -7.22 -11.18
CA LYS A 37 -1.76 -6.97 -11.59
C LYS A 37 -1.58 -5.48 -11.85
N VAL A 38 -1.03 -4.77 -10.88
CA VAL A 38 -0.83 -3.31 -10.92
C VAL A 38 0.60 -2.95 -10.58
N VAL A 39 1.07 -1.83 -11.14
CA VAL A 39 2.34 -1.20 -10.75
C VAL A 39 2.01 -0.06 -9.80
N THR A 40 2.66 -0.05 -8.64
CA THR A 40 2.53 1.03 -7.66
C THR A 40 3.75 1.94 -7.74
N GLU A 41 3.51 3.24 -7.87
CA GLU A 41 4.54 4.27 -7.83
C GLU A 41 4.39 5.09 -6.54
N SER A 42 5.50 5.36 -5.86
CA SER A 42 5.56 6.22 -4.68
C SER A 42 6.89 6.98 -4.68
N ASP A 43 6.86 8.23 -4.24
CA ASP A 43 8.04 9.06 -3.98
C ASP A 43 8.73 8.71 -2.64
N ASN A 44 8.12 7.86 -1.81
CA ASN A 44 8.74 7.34 -0.60
C ASN A 44 9.54 6.06 -0.88
N ALA A 45 10.82 6.25 -1.18
CA ALA A 45 11.76 5.16 -1.43
C ALA A 45 11.90 4.18 -0.25
N LEU A 46 11.83 4.67 1.01
CA LEU A 46 11.91 3.82 2.20
C LEU A 46 10.72 2.85 2.26
N LEU A 47 9.52 3.35 1.95
CA LEU A 47 8.31 2.56 1.96
C LEU A 47 8.34 1.45 0.90
N ILE A 48 8.77 1.79 -0.33
CA ILE A 48 8.92 0.80 -1.41
C ILE A 48 9.97 -0.25 -1.06
N ASP A 49 11.10 0.14 -0.49
CA ASP A 49 12.15 -0.80 -0.07
C ASP A 49 11.64 -1.77 1.01
N ILE A 50 10.87 -1.26 1.98
CA ILE A 50 10.27 -2.10 3.04
C ILE A 50 9.19 -3.04 2.49
N ILE A 51 8.35 -2.58 1.56
CA ILE A 51 7.33 -3.43 0.92
C ILE A 51 7.96 -4.49 0.02
N GLY A 52 9.01 -4.14 -0.73
CA GLY A 52 9.70 -5.02 -1.67
C GLY A 52 10.64 -6.03 -1.00
N SER A 53 10.89 -5.89 0.30
CA SER A 53 11.72 -6.78 1.09
C SER A 53 10.88 -7.62 2.06
N ASN A 54 11.47 -8.68 2.60
CA ASN A 54 10.84 -9.46 3.68
C ASN A 54 10.67 -8.69 5.00
N TYR A 55 11.13 -7.42 5.08
CA TYR A 55 11.00 -6.61 6.30
C TYR A 55 9.57 -6.19 6.59
N ALA A 56 8.62 -6.32 5.65
CA ALA A 56 7.21 -6.05 5.90
C ALA A 56 6.62 -6.93 7.03
N VAL A 57 7.13 -8.16 7.21
CA VAL A 57 6.63 -9.12 8.22
C VAL A 57 7.07 -8.72 9.64
N ASP A 58 8.30 -8.22 9.78
CA ASP A 58 8.92 -7.86 11.07
C ASP A 58 8.53 -6.46 11.56
N ASN A 59 7.92 -5.63 10.71
CA ASN A 59 7.49 -4.29 11.09
C ASN A 59 6.19 -4.33 11.93
N ASN A 60 6.13 -3.49 12.96
CA ASN A 60 4.95 -3.32 13.84
C ASN A 60 3.79 -2.54 13.17
N LEU A 61 3.95 -2.15 11.91
CA LEU A 61 2.93 -1.42 11.16
C LEU A 61 1.96 -2.40 10.50
N SER A 62 0.71 -2.36 10.95
CA SER A 62 -0.39 -3.16 10.41
C SER A 62 -0.53 -3.06 8.90
N GLU A 63 -0.34 -1.86 8.34
CA GLU A 63 -0.51 -1.54 6.94
C GLU A 63 0.48 -2.31 6.05
N LEU A 64 1.72 -2.50 6.50
CA LEU A 64 2.74 -3.22 5.74
C LEU A 64 2.43 -4.71 5.66
N ARG A 65 1.94 -5.31 6.76
CA ARG A 65 1.48 -6.69 6.77
C ARG A 65 0.29 -6.89 5.85
N LEU A 66 -0.66 -5.96 5.88
CA LEU A 66 -1.82 -6.00 4.99
C LEU A 66 -1.44 -5.87 3.51
N ILE A 67 -0.46 -5.02 3.17
CA ILE A 67 0.07 -4.93 1.80
C ILE A 67 0.76 -6.24 1.41
N TYR A 68 1.58 -6.80 2.30
CA TYR A 68 2.26 -8.07 2.05
C TYR A 68 1.26 -9.22 1.82
N ASP A 69 0.23 -9.33 2.66
CA ASP A 69 -0.82 -10.34 2.51
C ASP A 69 -1.59 -10.15 1.19
N LEU A 70 -1.80 -8.90 0.77
CA LEU A 70 -2.41 -8.57 -0.52
C LEU A 70 -1.49 -9.03 -1.67
N CYS A 71 -0.20 -8.72 -1.62
CA CYS A 71 0.74 -9.07 -2.69
C CYS A 71 0.98 -10.58 -2.83
N ASN A 72 0.77 -11.37 -1.76
CA ASN A 72 1.03 -12.82 -1.73
C ASN A 72 -0.25 -13.68 -1.73
N GLN A 73 -1.41 -13.07 -1.95
CA GLN A 73 -2.66 -13.78 -2.17
C GLN A 73 -2.68 -14.32 -3.61
N ASP A 74 -2.09 -15.50 -3.81
CA ASP A 74 -2.28 -16.39 -4.97
C ASP A 74 -3.29 -17.50 -4.63
#